data_AF-A0A5N7NB75-F1
#
_entry.id   AF-A0A5N7NB75-F1
#
_cell.length_a   1.000
_cell.length_b   1.000
_cell.length_c   1.000
_cell.angle_alpha   90.00
_cell.angle_beta   90.00
_cell.angle_gamma   90.00
#
_symmetry.space_group_name_H-M   'P 1'
#
loop_
_entity.id
_entity.type
_entity.pdbx_description
1 polymer ?
#
loop_
_entity_poly.entity_id
_entity_poly.type
_entity_poly.pdbx_seq_one_letter_code
_entity_poly.pdbx_strand_id
1 'polypeptide(L)' 'MDICLYACDLTDAEWALLAPLVPRSHPAGRRQTYPLRRIVDAIFY' A
#
# COMPACT_ATOMS: atom_id res chain seq x y z
N MET A 1 3.65 18.26 8.27
CA MET A 1 5.08 17.89 8.31
C MET A 1 5.10 16.38 8.23
N ASP A 2 5.30 15.86 7.03
CA ASP A 2 5.31 14.43 6.77
C ASP A 2 6.74 13.95 7.01
N ILE A 3 6.95 13.21 8.10
CA ILE A 3 8.23 12.56 8.38
C ILE A 3 8.08 11.12 7.91
N CYS A 4 8.50 10.87 6.66
CA CYS A 4 8.85 9.55 6.16
C CYS A 4 10.09 9.09 6.93
N LEU A 5 9.92 8.15 7.87
CA LEU A 5 10.99 7.66 8.73
C LEU A 5 12.05 6.90 7.91
N TYR A 6 11.67 6.43 6.73
CA TYR A 6 12.52 5.86 5.70
C TYR A 6 12.23 6.52 4.34
N ALA A 7 13.24 6.66 3.49
CA ALA A 7 13.10 7.25 2.15
C ALA A 7 12.15 6.50 1.20
N CYS A 8 11.64 5.34 1.64
CA CYS A 8 10.71 4.49 0.90
C CYS A 8 9.29 4.46 1.51
N ASP A 9 9.04 5.21 2.59
CA ASP A 9 7.69 5.35 3.15
C ASP A 9 6.79 6.07 2.14
N LEU A 10 5.70 5.41 1.76
CA LEU A 10 4.76 5.90 0.77
C LEU A 10 3.82 6.94 1.39
N THR A 11 3.88 8.17 0.89
CA THR A 11 3.00 9.25 1.36
C THR A 11 1.55 8.97 0.98
N ASP A 12 0.59 9.56 1.70
CA ASP A 12 -0.83 9.45 1.37
C ASP A 12 -1.17 9.96 -0.04
N ALA A 13 -0.42 10.95 -0.54
CA ALA A 13 -0.57 11.48 -1.89
C ALA A 13 -0.12 10.48 -2.97
N GLU A 14 1.01 9.81 -2.76
CA GLU A 14 1.51 8.77 -3.68
C GLU A 14 0.63 7.50 -3.61
N TRP A 15 0.17 7.14 -2.41
CA TRP A 15 -0.78 6.05 -2.23
C TRP A 15 -2.09 6.31 -3.00
N ALA A 16 -2.58 7.54 -3.04
CA ALA A 16 -3.78 7.87 -3.82
C ALA A 16 -3.61 7.62 -5.34
N LEU A 17 -2.39 7.76 -5.87
CA LEU A 17 -2.07 7.44 -7.27
C LEU A 17 -1.91 5.94 -7.51
N LEU A 18 -1.33 5.20 -6.56
CA LEU A 18 -1.08 3.76 -6.66
C LEU A 18 -2.31 2.91 -6.37
N ALA A 19 -3.10 3.24 -5.35
CA ALA A 19 -4.26 2.49 -4.90
C ALA A 19 -5.23 2.03 -6.01
N PRO A 20 -5.58 2.84 -7.04
CA PRO A 20 -6.44 2.39 -8.13
C PRO A 20 -5.76 1.39 -9.09
N LEU A 21 -4.44 1.38 -9.17
CA LEU A 21 -3.66 0.46 -10.00
C LEU A 21 -3.45 -0.90 -9.32
N VAL A 22 -3.53 -0.93 -7.98
CA VAL A 22 -3.40 -2.17 -7.22
C VAL A 22 -4.70 -2.96 -7.32
N PRO A 23 -4.67 -4.23 -7.76
CA PRO A 23 -5.88 -5.03 -7.90
C PRO A 23 -6.58 -5.16 -6.55
N ARG A 24 -7.83 -4.69 -6.48
CA ARG A 24 -8.68 -4.92 -5.31
C ARG A 24 -8.91 -6.41 -5.14
N SER A 25 -8.95 -6.86 -3.87
CA SER A 25 -9.11 -8.27 -3.51
C SER A 25 -10.18 -8.95 -4.38
N HIS A 26 -9.79 -10.03 -5.04
CA HIS A 26 -10.71 -10.86 -5.79
C HIS A 26 -11.75 -11.43 -4.80
N PRO A 27 -13.05 -11.50 -5.15
CA PRO A 27 -14.07 -12.15 -4.31
C PRO A 27 -13.85 -13.66 -4.09
N ALA A 28 -12.91 -14.27 -4.81
CA ALA A 28 -12.57 -15.68 -4.76
C ALA A 28 -11.13 -15.83 -4.25
N GLY A 29 -10.91 -16.83 -3.39
CA GLY A 29 -9.61 -17.12 -2.78
C GLY A 29 -9.50 -16.66 -1.32
N ARG A 30 -8.27 -16.59 -0.81
CA ARG A 30 -8.00 -16.24 0.59
C ARG A 30 -8.32 -14.75 0.79
N ARG A 31 -9.20 -14.46 1.76
CA ARG A 31 -9.55 -13.08 2.11
C ARG A 31 -8.30 -12.28 2.42
N GLN A 32 -8.14 -11.16 1.73
CA GLN A 32 -7.10 -10.22 2.06
C GLN A 32 -7.31 -9.70 3.49
N THR A 33 -6.39 -10.05 4.39
CA THR A 33 -6.46 -9.68 5.83
C THR A 33 -5.68 -8.40 6.11
N TYR A 34 -4.66 -8.10 5.30
CA TYR A 34 -3.80 -6.93 5.47
C TYR A 34 -4.17 -5.82 4.47
N PRO A 35 -4.15 -4.55 4.89
CA PRO A 35 -4.36 -3.43 3.97
C PRO A 35 -3.25 -3.40 2.91
N LEU A 36 -3.63 -3.15 1.65
CA LEU A 36 -2.69 -3.13 0.52
C LEU A 36 -1.52 -2.16 0.75
N ARG A 37 -1.78 -1.00 1.36
CA ARG A 37 -0.74 -0.01 1.70
C ARG A 37 0.40 -0.63 2.49
N ARG A 38 0.07 -1.36 3.57
CA ARG A 38 1.05 -2.02 4.44
C ARG A 38 1.87 -3.10 3.71
N ILE A 39 1.28 -3.74 2.70
CA ILE A 39 1.99 -4.72 1.87
C ILE A 39 3.00 -4.00 0.96
N VAL A 40 2.58 -2.88 0.35
CA VAL A 40 3.45 -2.07 -0.50
C VAL A 40 4.60 -1.46 0.33
N ASP A 41 4.31 -0.88 1.49
CA ASP A 41 5.33 -0.38 2.42
C ASP A 41 6.34 -1.48 2.81
N ALA A 42 5.88 -2.73 2.97
CA ALA A 42 6.73 -3.86 3.34
C ALA A 42 7.56 -4.44 2.17
N ILE A 43 7.18 -4.21 0.91
CA ILE A 43 8.00 -4.58 -0.27
C ILE A 43 9.19 -3.63 -0.42
N PHE A 44 8.99 -2.38 0.00
CA PHE A 44 9.95 -1.29 -0.09
C PHE A 44 10.99 -1.25 1.05
N TYR A 45 11.01 -2.29 1.89
CA TYR A 45 11.98 -2.53 2.96
C TYR A 45 12.84 -3.76 2.65
#